data_AF-A0A4R4W6H1-F1
#
_entry.id   AF-A0A4R4W6H1-F1
#
_cell.length_a   1.000
_cell.length_b   1.000
_cell.length_c   1.000
_cell.angle_alpha   90.00
_cell.angle_beta   90.00
_cell.angle_gamma   90.00
#
_symmetry.space_group_name_H-M   'P 1'
#
loop_
_entity.id
_entity.type
_entity.pdbx_description
1 polymer ?
#
loop_
_entity_poly.entity_id
_entity_poly.type
_entity_poly.pdbx_seq_one_letter_code
_entity_poly.pdbx_strand_id
1 'polypeptide(L)'
;MRGEIAKAMPMPVALRRSHDESSGRLEIMALMYDLDGALKAGQLGLARYTAGSLIDASVAVWLRERCTALPAFEHATARARVALSVLRAVNPDLASRVSALYCAALPLDVDAVTSHCQAVLDLVGDLTGHGSDGLASAVRAWAESARATRDLCERLGVPVGDFYWAPPDAETWHSDVLKHAAMEASS
;
A
#
# COMPACT_ATOMS: atom_id res chain seq x y z
N MET A 1 -29.09 28.75 19.85
CA MET A 1 -29.15 28.11 18.52
C MET A 1 -28.30 26.86 18.60
N ARG A 2 -28.92 25.67 18.75
CA ARG A 2 -28.19 24.40 18.81
C ARG A 2 -27.90 24.00 17.37
N GLY A 3 -26.63 23.96 17.00
CA GLY A 3 -26.20 23.47 15.68
C GLY A 3 -26.66 22.03 15.52
N GLU A 4 -27.43 21.77 14.47
CA GLU A 4 -27.75 20.43 14.04
C GLU A 4 -26.43 19.70 13.75
N ILE A 5 -26.15 18.65 14.52
CA ILE A 5 -25.11 17.69 14.18
C ILE A 5 -25.60 17.05 12.88
N ALA A 6 -25.01 17.45 11.76
CA ALA A 6 -25.26 16.83 10.46
C ALA A 6 -25.17 15.32 10.64
N LYS A 7 -26.31 14.64 10.46
CA LYS A 7 -26.40 13.19 10.62
C LYS A 7 -25.51 12.60 9.53
N ALA A 8 -24.34 12.08 9.91
CA ALA A 8 -23.40 11.50 8.97
C ALA A 8 -24.13 10.46 8.12
N MET A 9 -24.33 10.76 6.84
CA MET A 9 -24.95 9.81 5.93
C MET A 9 -24.03 8.59 5.84
N PRO A 10 -24.57 7.36 5.90
CA PRO A 10 -23.75 6.17 5.78
C PRO A 10 -23.00 6.21 4.45
N MET A 11 -21.67 6.19 4.53
CA MET A 11 -20.79 6.21 3.37
C MET A 11 -21.14 5.06 2.41
N PRO A 12 -21.33 5.33 1.11
CA PRO A 12 -21.58 4.29 0.13
C PRO A 12 -20.50 3.21 0.18
N VAL A 13 -20.89 1.92 0.17
CA VAL A 13 -19.97 0.78 0.27
C VAL A 13 -18.86 0.85 -0.78
N ALA A 14 -19.20 1.29 -2.00
CA ALA A 14 -18.23 1.48 -3.07
C ALA A 14 -17.20 2.58 -2.76
N LEU A 15 -17.60 3.68 -2.12
CA LEU A 15 -16.69 4.75 -1.74
C LEU A 15 -15.75 4.32 -0.62
N ARG A 16 -16.29 3.64 0.40
CA ARG A 16 -15.48 3.05 1.48
C ARG A 16 -14.42 2.11 0.93
N ARG A 17 -14.83 1.21 0.03
CA ARG A 17 -13.91 0.27 -0.62
C ARG A 17 -12.81 0.99 -1.40
N SER A 18 -13.18 1.95 -2.25
CA SER A 18 -12.20 2.73 -3.03
C SER A 18 -11.23 3.48 -2.12
N HIS A 19 -11.72 4.06 -1.03
CA HIS A 19 -10.89 4.73 -0.03
C HIS A 19 -9.92 3.77 0.67
N ASP A 20 -10.37 2.58 1.08
CA ASP A 20 -9.55 1.58 1.75
C ASP A 20 -8.47 0.99 0.81
N GLU A 21 -8.80 0.83 -0.47
CA GLU A 21 -7.86 0.46 -1.54
C GLU A 21 -6.81 1.57 -1.75
N SER A 22 -7.25 2.83 -1.89
CA SER A 22 -6.37 3.98 -2.05
C SER A 22 -5.45 4.19 -0.85
N SER A 23 -5.95 3.99 0.37
CA SER A 23 -5.17 4.09 1.60
C SER A 23 -4.11 3.00 1.69
N GLY A 24 -4.44 1.77 1.28
CA GLY A 24 -3.44 0.69 1.21
C GLY A 24 -2.35 0.96 0.17
N ARG A 25 -2.70 1.55 -0.98
CA ARG A 25 -1.71 1.95 -2.00
C ARG A 25 -0.82 3.10 -1.54
N LEU A 26 -1.37 4.05 -0.77
CA LEU A 26 -0.59 5.10 -0.11
C LEU A 26 0.43 4.50 0.88
N GLU A 27 0.00 3.55 1.71
CA GLU A 27 0.86 2.85 2.68
C GLU A 27 2.02 2.13 1.96
N ILE A 28 1.74 1.40 0.88
CA ILE A 28 2.78 0.74 0.07
C ILE A 28 3.75 1.77 -0.53
N MET A 29 3.25 2.86 -1.12
CA MET A 29 4.11 3.91 -1.68
C MET A 29 5.03 4.53 -0.62
N ALA A 30 4.50 4.84 0.57
CA ALA A 30 5.29 5.40 1.67
C ALA A 30 6.39 4.42 2.13
N LEU A 31 6.05 3.13 2.28
CA LEU A 31 7.02 2.11 2.63
C LEU A 31 8.07 1.89 1.53
N MET A 32 7.73 2.06 0.26
CA MET A 32 8.71 2.02 -0.84
C MET A 32 9.71 3.18 -0.74
N TYR A 33 9.27 4.40 -0.38
CA TYR A 33 10.17 5.52 -0.10
C TYR A 33 11.11 5.21 1.08
N ASP A 34 10.56 4.68 2.17
CA ASP A 34 11.35 4.33 3.37
C ASP A 34 12.39 3.24 3.05
N LEU A 35 12.01 2.25 2.23
CA LEU A 35 12.92 1.16 1.85
C LEU A 35 14.06 1.68 0.97
N ASP A 36 13.74 2.45 -0.07
CA ASP A 36 14.73 3.04 -0.96
C ASP A 36 15.71 3.95 -0.18
N GLY A 37 15.18 4.81 0.69
CA GLY A 37 15.98 5.67 1.57
C GLY A 37 16.87 4.86 2.53
N ALA A 38 16.33 3.80 3.14
CA ALA A 38 17.09 2.96 4.06
C ALA A 38 18.23 2.21 3.35
N LEU A 39 17.99 1.70 2.14
CA LEU A 39 19.02 1.04 1.33
C LEU A 39 20.12 2.02 0.91
N LYS A 40 19.75 3.21 0.41
CA LYS A 40 20.71 4.28 0.04
C LYS A 40 21.55 4.75 1.22
N ALA A 41 20.97 4.78 2.42
CA ALA A 41 21.66 5.17 3.65
C ALA A 41 22.43 4.03 4.35
N GLY A 42 22.40 2.80 3.81
CA GLY A 42 23.04 1.63 4.44
C GLY A 42 22.39 1.20 5.76
N GLN A 43 21.15 1.61 6.03
CA GLN A 43 20.43 1.32 7.26
C GLN A 43 19.73 -0.04 7.19
N LEU A 44 20.54 -1.11 7.25
CA LEU A 44 20.07 -2.49 7.02
C LEU A 44 18.91 -2.93 7.91
N GLY A 45 18.92 -2.52 9.18
CA GLY A 45 17.85 -2.84 10.13
C GLY A 45 16.51 -2.20 9.75
N LEU A 46 16.54 -0.95 9.26
CA LEU A 46 15.36 -0.24 8.78
C LEU A 46 14.89 -0.85 7.46
N ALA A 47 15.80 -1.10 6.51
CA ALA A 47 15.45 -1.73 5.23
C ALA A 47 14.73 -3.08 5.44
N ARG A 48 15.21 -3.92 6.36
CA ARG A 48 14.55 -5.19 6.70
C ARG A 48 13.18 -4.98 7.34
N TYR A 49 13.07 -4.05 8.28
CA TYR A 49 11.80 -3.74 8.92
C TYR A 49 10.76 -3.30 7.89
N THR A 50 11.13 -2.35 7.03
CA THR A 50 10.27 -1.81 5.98
C THR A 50 9.89 -2.87 4.95
N ALA A 51 10.81 -3.75 4.57
CA ALA A 51 10.52 -4.89 3.70
C ALA A 51 9.46 -5.83 4.31
N GLY A 52 9.55 -6.14 5.62
CA GLY A 52 8.52 -6.91 6.31
C GLY A 52 7.15 -6.20 6.31
N SER A 53 7.13 -4.89 6.56
CA SER A 53 5.91 -4.07 6.51
C SER A 53 5.29 -4.01 5.11
N LEU A 54 6.11 -4.01 4.05
CA LEU A 54 5.62 -4.08 2.66
C LEU A 54 4.85 -5.37 2.38
N ILE A 55 5.31 -6.52 2.90
CA ILE A 55 4.56 -7.78 2.78
C ILE A 55 3.19 -7.64 3.44
N ASP A 56 3.14 -7.14 4.68
CA ASP A 56 1.89 -6.98 5.43
C ASP A 56 0.88 -6.09 4.68
N ALA A 57 1.34 -4.93 4.20
CA ALA A 57 0.52 -3.98 3.47
C ALA A 57 0.02 -4.55 2.13
N SER A 58 0.90 -5.22 1.38
CA SER A 58 0.58 -5.77 0.06
C SER A 58 -0.39 -6.93 0.12
N VAL A 59 -0.25 -7.82 1.12
CA VAL A 59 -1.22 -8.90 1.34
C VAL A 59 -2.59 -8.33 1.73
N ALA A 60 -2.61 -7.28 2.55
CA ALA A 60 -3.87 -6.63 2.93
C ALA A 60 -4.59 -6.02 1.73
N VAL A 61 -3.87 -5.32 0.84
CA VAL A 61 -4.42 -4.79 -0.41
C VAL A 61 -4.93 -5.91 -1.32
N TRP A 62 -4.12 -6.95 -1.54
CA TRP A 62 -4.48 -8.10 -2.40
C TRP A 62 -5.79 -8.78 -1.99
N LEU A 63 -5.98 -8.96 -0.67
CA LEU A 63 -7.18 -9.56 -0.09
C LEU A 63 -8.41 -8.65 -0.23
N ARG A 64 -8.25 -7.33 -0.01
CA ARG A 64 -9.33 -6.34 -0.17
C ARG A 64 -9.83 -6.26 -1.60
N GLU A 65 -8.92 -6.23 -2.58
CA GLU A 65 -9.27 -6.18 -4.01
C GLU A 65 -10.09 -7.42 -4.44
N ARG A 66 -9.89 -8.55 -3.75
CA ARG A 66 -10.65 -9.80 -3.94
C ARG A 66 -11.85 -9.94 -3.01
N CYS A 67 -12.36 -8.83 -2.48
CA CYS A 67 -13.54 -8.77 -1.62
C CYS A 67 -13.45 -9.65 -0.36
N THR A 68 -12.24 -9.95 0.11
CA THR A 68 -12.06 -10.75 1.32
C THR A 68 -11.98 -9.83 2.53
N ALA A 69 -12.95 -9.96 3.44
CA ALA A 69 -12.99 -9.14 4.65
C ALA A 69 -11.81 -9.48 5.56
N LEU A 70 -10.94 -8.50 5.78
CA LEU A 70 -9.98 -8.53 6.87
C LEU A 70 -10.58 -7.78 8.07
N PRO A 71 -10.53 -8.36 9.28
CA PRO A 71 -10.86 -7.61 10.49
C PRO A 71 -10.00 -6.34 10.60
N ALA A 72 -10.50 -5.32 11.28
CA ALA A 72 -9.64 -4.23 11.71
C ALA A 72 -8.69 -4.75 12.81
N PHE A 73 -7.43 -4.35 12.77
CA PHE A 73 -6.41 -4.79 13.73
C PHE A 73 -5.68 -3.59 14.32
N GLU A 74 -5.54 -3.59 15.65
CA GLU A 74 -4.80 -2.55 16.39
C GLU A 74 -3.27 -2.68 16.21
N HIS A 75 -2.76 -3.87 15.87
CA HIS A 75 -1.32 -4.15 15.78
C HIS A 75 -0.94 -4.96 14.54
N ALA A 76 0.22 -4.66 13.95
CA ALA A 76 0.72 -5.26 12.70
C ALA A 76 0.89 -6.78 12.78
N THR A 77 1.44 -7.31 13.88
CA THR A 77 1.66 -8.77 14.05
C THR A 77 0.36 -9.57 14.15
N ALA A 78 -0.73 -8.95 14.63
CA ALA A 78 -2.05 -9.57 14.63
C ALA A 78 -2.63 -9.61 13.20
N ARG A 79 -2.45 -8.52 12.45
CA ARG A 79 -2.83 -8.40 11.04
C ARG A 79 -2.14 -9.46 10.19
N ALA A 80 -0.81 -9.61 10.31
CA ALA A 80 -0.01 -10.56 9.53
C ALA A 80 -0.46 -12.02 9.73
N ARG A 81 -0.70 -12.44 10.98
CA ARG A 81 -1.13 -13.82 11.31
C ARG A 81 -2.51 -14.17 10.75
N VAL A 82 -3.46 -13.24 10.85
CA VAL A 82 -4.81 -13.47 10.31
C VAL A 82 -4.79 -13.38 8.79
N ALA A 83 -4.10 -12.39 8.23
CA ALA A 83 -3.95 -12.23 6.79
C ALA A 83 -3.32 -13.47 6.15
N LEU A 84 -2.30 -14.08 6.76
CA LEU A 84 -1.68 -15.30 6.24
C LEU A 84 -2.63 -16.52 6.28
N SER A 85 -3.42 -16.66 7.35
CA SER A 85 -4.42 -17.74 7.45
C SER A 85 -5.50 -17.59 6.37
N VAL A 86 -5.99 -16.37 6.18
CA VAL A 86 -6.98 -16.04 5.13
C VAL A 86 -6.38 -16.25 3.74
N LEU A 87 -5.16 -15.75 3.52
CA LEU A 87 -4.43 -15.91 2.27
C LEU A 87 -4.24 -17.39 1.94
N ARG A 88 -3.90 -18.24 2.92
CA ARG A 88 -3.77 -19.69 2.70
C ARG A 88 -5.07 -20.34 2.26
N ALA A 89 -6.22 -19.85 2.74
CA ALA A 89 -7.53 -20.36 2.33
C ALA A 89 -7.89 -19.97 0.89
N VAL A 90 -7.44 -18.79 0.42
CA VAL A 90 -7.77 -18.25 -0.91
C VAL A 90 -6.72 -18.63 -1.97
N ASN A 91 -5.44 -18.62 -1.60
CA ASN A 91 -4.30 -18.89 -2.47
C ASN A 91 -3.14 -19.54 -1.66
N PRO A 92 -3.11 -20.88 -1.55
CA PRO A 92 -2.10 -21.62 -0.79
C PRO A 92 -0.66 -21.39 -1.28
N ASP A 93 -0.46 -21.26 -2.58
CA ASP A 93 0.86 -21.08 -3.19
C ASP A 93 1.43 -19.71 -2.80
N LEU A 94 0.61 -18.66 -2.91
CA LEU A 94 0.98 -17.32 -2.50
C LEU A 94 1.22 -17.23 -0.99
N ALA A 95 0.40 -17.90 -0.18
CA ALA A 95 0.61 -18.00 1.26
C ALA A 95 1.94 -18.71 1.61
N SER A 96 2.33 -19.71 0.83
CA SER A 96 3.61 -20.41 1.01
C SER A 96 4.79 -19.49 0.71
N ARG A 97 4.70 -18.68 -0.35
CA ARG A 97 5.72 -17.67 -0.70
C ARG A 97 5.86 -16.59 0.38
N VAL A 98 4.74 -16.04 0.84
CA VAL A 98 4.72 -15.08 1.96
C VAL A 98 5.34 -15.69 3.22
N SER A 99 4.94 -16.92 3.56
CA SER A 99 5.46 -17.63 4.73
C SER A 99 6.97 -17.89 4.62
N ALA A 100 7.47 -18.22 3.43
CA ALA A 100 8.89 -18.44 3.21
C ALA A 100 9.72 -17.18 3.50
N LEU A 101 9.23 -15.99 3.14
CA LEU A 101 9.93 -14.73 3.43
C LEU A 101 9.90 -14.37 4.92
N TYR A 102 8.78 -14.57 5.62
CA TYR A 102 8.74 -14.35 7.08
C TYR A 102 9.63 -15.32 7.87
N CYS A 103 9.74 -16.57 7.40
CA CYS A 103 10.54 -17.60 8.05
C CYS A 103 12.00 -17.65 7.58
N ALA A 104 12.38 -16.81 6.62
CA ALA A 104 13.75 -16.73 6.14
C ALA A 104 14.69 -16.40 7.30
N ALA A 105 15.88 -17.00 7.28
CA ALA A 105 16.90 -16.68 8.26
C ALA A 105 17.22 -15.17 8.19
N LEU A 106 17.50 -14.59 9.36
CA LEU A 106 17.85 -13.17 9.45
C LEU A 106 19.11 -12.92 8.60
N PRO A 107 19.03 -12.06 7.55
CA PRO A 107 20.19 -11.74 6.74
C PRO A 107 21.23 -11.01 7.61
N LEU A 108 22.49 -11.42 7.50
CA LEU A 108 23.58 -10.98 8.39
C LEU A 108 24.52 -9.95 7.76
N ASP A 109 24.48 -9.80 6.44
CA ASP A 109 25.32 -8.87 5.68
C ASP A 109 24.50 -8.04 4.68
N VAL A 110 25.14 -7.04 4.08
CA VAL A 110 24.52 -6.09 3.16
C VAL A 110 23.94 -6.79 1.93
N ASP A 111 24.66 -7.77 1.37
CA ASP A 111 24.25 -8.46 0.15
C ASP A 111 23.03 -9.35 0.40
N ALA A 112 22.99 -10.01 1.55
CA ALA A 112 21.87 -10.82 2.00
C ALA A 112 20.63 -9.95 2.30
N VAL A 113 20.81 -8.76 2.91
CA VAL A 113 19.70 -7.82 3.14
C VAL A 113 19.16 -7.30 1.81
N THR A 114 20.04 -6.93 0.89
CA THR A 114 19.65 -6.44 -0.45
C THR A 114 18.89 -7.51 -1.22
N SER A 115 19.39 -8.75 -1.22
CA SER A 115 18.73 -9.90 -1.85
C SER A 115 17.36 -10.20 -1.22
N HIS A 116 17.26 -10.11 0.10
CA HIS A 116 15.99 -10.27 0.81
C HIS A 116 14.99 -9.17 0.43
N CYS A 117 15.43 -7.91 0.39
CA CYS A 117 14.59 -6.79 -0.03
C CYS A 117 14.12 -6.96 -1.47
N GLN A 118 14.98 -7.41 -2.39
CA GLN A 118 14.59 -7.69 -3.76
C GLN A 118 13.52 -8.79 -3.85
N ALA A 119 13.70 -9.90 -3.12
CA ALA A 119 12.69 -10.97 -3.09
C ALA A 119 11.34 -10.50 -2.53
N VAL A 120 11.36 -9.55 -1.59
CA VAL A 120 10.14 -8.87 -1.11
C VAL A 120 9.53 -8.01 -2.21
N LEU A 121 10.32 -7.18 -2.92
CA LEU A 121 9.82 -6.34 -4.01
C LEU A 121 9.19 -7.17 -5.14
N ASP A 122 9.79 -8.31 -5.49
CA ASP A 122 9.24 -9.24 -6.48
C ASP A 122 7.88 -9.78 -6.02
N LEU A 123 7.76 -10.18 -4.74
CA LEU A 123 6.48 -10.62 -4.18
C LEU A 123 5.44 -9.48 -4.15
N VAL A 124 5.84 -8.26 -3.78
CA VAL A 124 4.96 -7.08 -3.78
C VAL A 124 4.43 -6.80 -5.19
N GLY A 125 5.30 -6.91 -6.20
CA GLY A 125 4.93 -6.83 -7.61
C GLY A 125 3.88 -7.88 -8.00
N ASP A 126 4.09 -9.15 -7.62
CA ASP A 126 3.13 -10.23 -7.89
C ASP A 126 1.79 -10.05 -7.17
N LEU A 127 1.80 -9.46 -5.97
CA LEU A 127 0.59 -9.19 -5.22
C LEU A 127 -0.21 -8.03 -5.85
N THR A 128 0.46 -6.91 -6.12
CA THR A 128 -0.25 -5.65 -6.35
C THR A 128 -0.20 -5.20 -7.81
N GLY A 129 0.61 -5.84 -8.65
CA GLY A 129 0.92 -5.40 -10.00
C GLY A 129 1.80 -4.14 -10.05
N HIS A 130 2.22 -3.63 -8.88
CA HIS A 130 2.92 -2.35 -8.74
C HIS A 130 4.01 -2.47 -7.67
N GLY A 131 5.27 -2.16 -8.01
CA GLY A 131 6.38 -2.19 -7.05
C GLY A 131 7.55 -3.11 -7.42
N SER A 132 7.37 -4.07 -8.34
CA SER A 132 8.51 -4.80 -8.96
C SER A 132 9.45 -3.85 -9.70
N ASP A 133 8.88 -2.82 -10.34
CA ASP A 133 9.62 -1.81 -11.10
C ASP A 133 10.06 -0.63 -10.21
N GLY A 134 10.06 -0.83 -8.88
CA GLY A 134 10.52 0.13 -7.90
C GLY A 134 9.49 1.21 -7.51
N LEU A 135 10.01 2.22 -6.80
CA LEU A 135 9.25 3.30 -6.18
C LEU A 135 8.33 4.04 -7.16
N ALA A 136 8.79 4.32 -8.37
CA ALA A 136 8.02 5.02 -9.40
C ALA A 136 6.70 4.31 -9.75
N SER A 137 6.71 2.98 -9.77
CA SER A 137 5.51 2.16 -10.03
C SER A 137 4.50 2.31 -8.90
N ALA A 138 4.96 2.27 -7.64
CA ALA A 138 4.10 2.47 -6.47
C ALA A 138 3.50 3.89 -6.41
N VAL A 139 4.29 4.92 -6.74
CA VAL A 139 3.81 6.32 -6.82
C VAL A 139 2.71 6.45 -7.87
N ARG A 140 2.89 5.87 -9.06
CA ARG A 140 1.86 5.88 -10.12
C ARG A 140 0.58 5.19 -9.67
N ALA A 141 0.69 3.99 -9.11
CA ALA A 141 -0.46 3.20 -8.67
C ALA A 141 -1.28 3.90 -7.58
N TRP A 142 -0.60 4.58 -6.65
CA TRP A 142 -1.26 5.43 -5.66
C TRP A 142 -1.93 6.64 -6.30
N ALA A 143 -1.23 7.38 -7.16
CA ALA A 143 -1.77 8.58 -7.80
C ALA A 143 -3.04 8.28 -8.61
N GLU A 144 -3.05 7.19 -9.35
CA GLU A 144 -4.21 6.71 -10.12
C GLU A 144 -5.38 6.32 -9.19
N SER A 145 -5.09 5.61 -8.10
CA SER A 145 -6.11 5.23 -7.12
C SER A 145 -6.73 6.45 -6.43
N ALA A 146 -5.90 7.41 -6.02
CA ALA A 146 -6.37 8.63 -5.38
C ALA A 146 -7.28 9.44 -6.31
N ARG A 147 -6.92 9.54 -7.60
CA ARG A 147 -7.77 10.16 -8.62
C ARG A 147 -9.11 9.43 -8.76
N ALA A 148 -9.10 8.09 -8.83
CA ALA A 148 -10.34 7.31 -8.92
C ALA A 148 -11.26 7.51 -7.70
N THR A 149 -10.70 7.61 -6.49
CA THR A 149 -11.46 7.92 -5.27
C THR A 149 -12.06 9.33 -5.33
N ARG A 150 -11.31 10.33 -5.81
CA ARG A 150 -11.82 11.69 -6.02
C ARG A 150 -12.97 11.72 -7.02
N ASP A 151 -12.80 11.12 -8.19
CA ASP A 151 -13.84 11.05 -9.23
C ASP A 151 -15.12 10.39 -8.69
N LEU A 152 -14.96 9.39 -7.82
CA LEU A 152 -16.08 8.73 -7.14
C LEU A 152 -16.76 9.64 -6.12
N CYS A 153 -16.01 10.38 -5.30
CA CYS A 153 -16.55 11.40 -4.39
C CYS A 153 -17.37 12.45 -5.16
N GLU A 154 -16.82 13.00 -6.24
CA GLU A 154 -17.47 14.02 -7.08
C GLU A 154 -18.77 13.49 -7.68
N ARG A 155 -18.76 12.28 -8.25
CA ARG A 155 -19.96 11.61 -8.79
C ARG A 155 -21.04 11.36 -7.74
N LEU A 156 -20.66 11.12 -6.49
CA LEU A 156 -21.57 10.83 -5.38
C LEU A 156 -21.98 12.08 -4.60
N GLY A 157 -21.43 13.25 -4.93
CA GLY A 157 -21.67 14.50 -4.20
C GLY A 157 -21.13 14.46 -2.76
N VAL A 158 -20.11 13.65 -2.49
CA VAL A 158 -19.49 13.51 -1.16
C VAL A 158 -18.27 14.44 -1.07
N PRO A 159 -18.10 15.19 0.03
CA PRO A 159 -16.90 15.99 0.25
C PRO A 159 -15.62 15.15 0.17
N VAL A 160 -14.66 15.65 -0.62
CA VAL A 160 -13.43 14.94 -0.97
C VAL A 160 -12.43 14.86 0.20
N GLY A 161 -12.46 15.84 1.12
CA GLY A 161 -11.45 16.02 2.17
C GLY A 161 -11.29 14.85 3.15
N ASP A 162 -12.31 14.02 3.33
CA ASP A 162 -12.25 12.84 4.20
C ASP A 162 -11.66 11.61 3.50
N PHE A 163 -11.47 11.66 2.17
CA PHE A 163 -11.17 10.49 1.32
C PHE A 163 -9.97 10.68 0.39
N TYR A 164 -9.43 11.89 0.33
CA TYR A 164 -8.44 12.27 -0.65
C TYR A 164 -7.29 13.01 0.01
N TRP A 165 -6.10 12.47 -0.19
CA TRP A 165 -4.87 12.95 0.44
C TRP A 165 -4.16 14.02 -0.39
N ALA A 166 -4.64 14.31 -1.61
CA ALA A 166 -4.05 15.36 -2.41
C ALA A 166 -4.62 16.74 -2.07
N PRO A 167 -3.86 17.82 -2.36
CA PRO A 167 -4.33 19.18 -2.13
C PRO A 167 -5.69 19.42 -2.82
N PRO A 168 -6.63 20.12 -2.16
CA PRO A 168 -7.98 20.38 -2.68
C PRO A 168 -8.03 21.06 -4.06
N ASP A 169 -6.93 21.69 -4.48
CA ASP A 169 -6.87 22.78 -5.44
C ASP A 169 -5.97 22.55 -6.67
N ALA A 170 -5.52 21.32 -6.95
CA ALA A 170 -4.58 21.08 -8.05
C ALA A 170 -5.10 20.10 -9.13
N GLU A 171 -5.66 20.64 -10.21
CA GLU A 171 -5.77 19.93 -11.50
C GLU A 171 -4.40 19.41 -11.99
N THR A 172 -3.31 20.07 -11.58
CA THR A 172 -1.94 19.72 -11.98
C THR A 172 -1.27 18.68 -11.09
N TRP A 173 -1.75 18.45 -9.86
CA TRP A 173 -1.06 17.58 -8.89
C TRP A 173 -0.81 16.17 -9.42
N HIS A 174 -1.83 15.57 -10.03
CA HIS A 174 -1.70 14.22 -10.57
C HIS A 174 -0.65 14.17 -11.69
N SER A 175 -0.63 15.18 -12.57
CA SER A 175 0.39 15.28 -13.61
C SER A 175 1.79 15.47 -13.02
N ASP A 176 1.94 16.29 -11.98
CA ASP A 176 3.23 16.59 -11.37
C ASP A 176 3.80 15.41 -10.58
N VAL A 177 2.95 14.67 -9.86
CA VAL A 177 3.34 13.41 -9.20
C VAL A 177 3.81 12.38 -10.22
N LEU A 178 3.09 12.22 -11.35
CA LEU A 178 3.48 11.28 -12.40
C LEU A 178 4.78 11.69 -13.10
N LYS A 179 5.01 13.00 -13.31
CA LYS A 179 6.28 13.50 -13.84
C LYS A 179 7.44 13.19 -12.90
N HIS A 180 7.28 13.44 -11.60
CA HIS A 180 8.31 13.12 -10.61
C HIS A 180 8.60 11.61 -10.55
N ALA A 181 7.57 10.77 -10.55
CA ALA A 181 7.76 9.32 -10.62
C ALA A 181 8.56 8.88 -11.87
N ALA A 182 8.29 9.50 -13.02
CA ALA A 182 9.03 9.20 -14.26
C ALA A 182 10.49 9.67 -14.22
N MET A 183 10.77 10.78 -13.55
CA MET A 183 12.14 11.29 -13.34
C MET A 183 12.96 10.33 -12.48
N GLU A 184 12.40 9.88 -11.35
CA GLU A 184 13.06 8.91 -10.44
C GLU A 184 13.27 7.53 -11.09
N ALA A 185 12.42 7.11 -12.02
CA ALA A 185 12.62 5.85 -12.76
C ALA A 185 13.78 5.91 -13.77
N SER A 186 14.27 7.11 -14.10
CA SER A 186 15.28 7.35 -15.13
C SER A 186 16.68 7.65 -14.57
N SER A 187 16.81 7.70 -13.24
CA SER A 187 18.03 8.00 -12.48
C SER A 187 18.66 6.74 -11.89
#